data_AF-A0A7X3KAZ8-F1
#
_entry.id   AF-A0A7X3KAZ8-F1
#
_cell.length_a   1.000
_cell.length_b   1.000
_cell.length_c   1.000
_cell.angle_alpha   90.00
_cell.angle_beta   90.00
_cell.angle_gamma   90.00
#
_symmetry.space_group_name_H-M   'P 1'
#
loop_
_entity.id
_entity.type
_entity.pdbx_description
1 polymer ?
#
loop_
_entity_poly.entity_id
_entity_poly.type
_entity_poly.pdbx_seq_one_letter_code
_entity_poly.pdbx_strand_id
1 'polypeptide(L)'
;MRITFNLIEKAIDLATRVFVTVRDVNNSASSNESHLVSMIDEVSKKIDSVATHIGAEVAHQLEKQQLEKLSSQAKVVKLALEIDNAAMLGTAVASISEQIEYSRLRLSEGKHEWFGPWMIAEAVRIEALRIMAANPRALAAVERETLNFRINILNHVGVFLITSMDNPWVQIADFVDGRNEDVLLSLRDVKVLQVADDTAVKSKRQAASHGASTLESESTSSEASTVIAPAAWPFPTSLRP
;
A
#
# COMPACT_ATOMS: atom_id res chain seq x y z
N MET A 1 31.51 -5.32 1.84
CA MET A 1 32.83 -5.96 2.01
C MET A 1 33.53 -5.72 3.35
N ARG A 2 33.28 -4.64 4.10
CA ARG A 2 33.94 -4.44 5.42
C ARG A 2 33.46 -5.39 6.53
N ILE A 3 32.19 -5.82 6.47
CA ILE A 3 31.58 -6.71 7.47
C ILE A 3 32.16 -8.13 7.39
N THR A 4 32.40 -8.63 6.18
CA THR A 4 32.98 -9.97 5.95
C THR A 4 34.43 -10.06 6.44
N PHE A 5 35.23 -9.01 6.29
CA PHE A 5 36.62 -8.97 6.79
C PHE A 5 36.70 -8.98 8.32
N ASN A 6 35.89 -8.15 9.00
CA ASN A 6 35.82 -8.14 10.47
C ASN A 6 35.33 -9.47 11.06
N LEU A 7 34.47 -10.21 10.35
CA LEU A 7 34.04 -11.54 10.78
C LEU A 7 35.11 -12.61 10.60
N ILE A 8 35.86 -12.57 9.50
CA ILE A 8 36.97 -13.49 9.25
C ILE A 8 38.06 -13.29 10.32
N GLU A 9 38.39 -12.05 10.67
CA GLU A 9 39.33 -11.77 11.76
C GLU A 9 38.84 -12.32 13.11
N LYS A 10 37.54 -12.16 13.43
CA LYS A 10 36.97 -12.71 14.66
C LYS A 10 36.95 -14.24 14.67
N ALA A 11 36.68 -14.88 13.53
CA ALA A 11 36.72 -16.33 13.41
C ALA A 11 38.14 -16.88 13.56
N ILE A 12 39.14 -16.18 12.99
CA ILE A 12 40.56 -16.52 13.14
C ILE A 12 41.02 -16.31 14.59
N ASP A 13 40.66 -15.21 15.24
CA ASP A 13 40.99 -14.96 16.66
C ASP A 13 40.37 -16.04 17.56
N LEU A 14 39.12 -16.43 17.30
CA LEU A 14 38.45 -17.50 18.04
C LEU A 14 39.14 -18.86 17.85
N ALA A 15 39.46 -19.22 16.60
CA ALA A 15 40.17 -20.46 16.27
C ALA A 15 41.56 -20.48 16.91
N THR A 16 42.26 -19.34 16.91
CA THR A 16 43.59 -19.20 17.53
C THR A 16 43.53 -19.38 19.03
N ARG A 17 42.52 -18.81 19.71
CA ARG A 17 42.32 -18.98 21.15
C ARG A 17 42.03 -20.42 21.54
N VAL A 18 41.19 -21.12 20.76
CA VAL A 18 40.89 -22.56 20.96
C VAL A 18 42.14 -23.41 20.73
N PHE A 19 42.95 -23.08 19.72
CA PHE A 19 44.17 -23.83 19.43
C PHE A 19 45.23 -23.66 20.53
N VAL A 20 45.37 -22.44 21.07
CA VAL A 20 46.28 -22.15 22.19
C VAL A 20 45.85 -22.88 23.46
N THR A 21 44.55 -22.88 23.79
CA THR A 21 44.07 -23.60 24.98
C THR A 21 44.13 -25.12 24.84
N VAL A 22 43.84 -25.69 23.66
CA VAL A 22 44.02 -27.13 23.42
C VAL A 22 45.49 -27.55 23.54
N ARG A 23 46.41 -26.70 23.08
CA ARG A 23 47.86 -26.91 23.23
C ARG A 23 48.30 -26.87 24.70
N ASP A 24 47.73 -25.98 25.51
CA ASP A 24 48.09 -25.85 26.93
C ASP A 24 47.42 -26.91 27.83
N VAL A 25 46.24 -27.41 27.46
CA VAL A 25 45.50 -28.45 28.20
C VAL A 25 46.19 -29.82 28.17
N ASN A 26 46.99 -30.11 27.14
CA ASN A 26 47.72 -31.38 27.02
C ASN A 26 48.78 -31.61 28.14
N ASN A 27 49.02 -30.62 28.99
CA ASN A 27 49.93 -30.69 30.15
C ASN A 27 49.24 -30.95 31.51
N SER A 28 47.91 -31.08 31.59
CA SER A 28 47.20 -31.32 32.87
C SER A 28 45.94 -32.20 32.70
N ALA A 29 45.99 -33.44 33.19
CA ALA A 29 45.29 -34.57 32.56
C ALA A 29 44.03 -35.15 33.25
N SER A 30 43.24 -34.41 34.07
CA SER A 30 41.99 -35.04 34.61
C SER A 30 40.83 -34.12 35.01
N SER A 31 41.02 -32.80 35.13
CA SER A 31 39.94 -31.83 35.41
C SER A 31 39.52 -31.01 34.18
N ASN A 32 40.11 -31.28 33.02
CA ASN A 32 40.03 -30.40 31.85
C ASN A 32 39.09 -30.89 30.74
N GLU A 33 38.62 -32.14 30.78
CA GLU A 33 37.68 -32.68 29.78
C GLU A 33 36.31 -32.01 29.85
N SER A 34 35.75 -31.81 31.06
CA SER A 34 34.47 -31.11 31.23
C SER A 34 34.55 -29.64 30.82
N HIS A 35 35.70 -29.00 31.06
CA HIS A 35 35.96 -27.62 30.66
C HIS A 35 36.09 -27.50 29.14
N LEU A 36 36.80 -28.43 28.48
CA LEU A 36 36.88 -28.51 27.01
C LEU A 36 35.51 -28.77 26.38
N VAL A 37 34.70 -29.68 26.92
CA VAL A 37 33.34 -29.94 26.44
C VAL A 37 32.46 -28.70 26.60
N SER A 38 32.57 -27.97 27.71
CA SER A 38 31.82 -26.71 27.89
C SER A 38 32.27 -25.61 26.92
N MET A 39 33.57 -25.54 26.60
CA MET A 39 34.09 -24.59 25.63
C MET A 39 33.66 -24.93 24.21
N ILE A 40 33.62 -26.23 23.85
CA ILE A 40 33.10 -26.69 22.57
C ILE A 40 31.60 -26.37 22.47
N ASP A 41 30.82 -26.54 23.54
CA ASP A 41 29.41 -26.17 23.59
C ASP A 41 29.21 -24.64 23.47
N GLU A 42 30.03 -23.83 24.15
CA GLU A 42 29.99 -22.37 24.02
C GLU A 42 30.37 -21.89 22.61
N VAL A 43 31.39 -22.50 21.99
CA VAL A 43 31.78 -22.22 20.61
C VAL A 43 30.69 -22.66 19.64
N SER A 44 30.07 -23.83 19.84
CA SER A 44 28.96 -24.32 19.02
C SER A 44 27.77 -23.36 19.10
N LYS A 45 27.39 -22.93 20.31
CA LYS A 45 26.33 -21.91 20.49
C LYS A 45 26.67 -20.58 19.85
N LYS A 46 27.92 -20.13 19.91
CA LYS A 46 28.37 -18.91 19.22
C LYS A 46 28.34 -19.06 17.70
N ILE A 47 28.72 -20.22 17.17
CA ILE A 47 28.63 -20.53 15.73
C ILE A 47 27.17 -20.53 15.28
N ASP A 48 26.27 -21.18 16.03
CA ASP A 48 24.84 -21.20 15.72
C ASP A 48 24.22 -19.80 15.80
N SER A 49 24.60 -19.01 16.81
CA SER A 49 24.16 -17.61 16.92
C SER A 49 24.66 -16.75 15.76
N VAL A 50 25.91 -16.96 15.31
CA VAL A 50 26.45 -16.25 14.14
C VAL A 50 25.77 -16.72 12.86
N ALA A 51 25.52 -18.01 12.69
CA ALA A 51 24.85 -18.57 11.52
C ALA A 51 23.41 -18.07 11.40
N THR A 52 22.66 -18.03 12.49
CA THR A 52 21.30 -17.46 12.53
C THR A 52 21.31 -15.97 12.22
N HIS A 53 22.28 -15.22 12.75
CA HIS A 53 22.42 -13.80 12.44
C HIS A 53 22.76 -13.54 10.97
N ILE A 54 23.68 -14.33 10.38
CA ILE A 54 24.00 -14.26 8.95
C ILE A 54 22.77 -14.61 8.11
N GLY A 55 22.03 -15.67 8.48
CA GLY A 55 20.80 -16.06 7.80
C GLY A 55 19.76 -14.94 7.78
N ALA A 56 19.56 -14.27 8.93
CA ALA A 56 18.65 -13.13 9.05
C ALA A 56 19.11 -11.93 8.21
N GLU A 57 20.41 -11.59 8.23
CA GLU A 57 20.96 -10.47 7.45
C GLU A 57 20.88 -10.73 5.94
N VAL A 58 21.18 -11.95 5.49
CA VAL A 58 21.04 -12.34 4.07
C VAL A 58 19.59 -12.28 3.64
N ALA A 59 18.66 -12.77 4.46
CA ALA A 59 17.23 -12.67 4.17
C ALA A 59 16.78 -11.21 4.06
N HIS A 60 17.21 -10.35 4.98
CA HIS A 60 16.90 -8.93 4.96
C HIS A 60 17.44 -8.23 3.70
N GLN A 61 18.69 -8.50 3.31
CA GLN A 61 19.28 -7.94 2.09
C GLN A 61 18.56 -8.42 0.82
N LEU A 62 18.17 -9.69 0.77
CA LEU A 62 17.40 -10.24 -0.35
C LEU A 62 16.02 -9.57 -0.44
N GLU A 63 15.34 -9.37 0.68
CA GLU A 63 14.05 -8.67 0.73
C GLU A 63 14.16 -7.22 0.28
N LYS A 64 15.19 -6.51 0.72
CA LYS A 64 15.49 -5.16 0.26
C LYS A 64 15.70 -5.11 -1.26
N GLN A 65 16.46 -6.06 -1.82
CA GLN A 65 16.65 -6.15 -3.27
C GLN A 65 15.34 -6.39 -4.03
N GLN A 66 14.45 -7.22 -3.49
CA GLN A 66 13.14 -7.46 -4.11
C GLN A 66 12.23 -6.21 -4.04
N LEU A 67 12.27 -5.45 -2.95
CA LEU A 67 11.58 -4.15 -2.83
C LEU A 67 12.11 -3.13 -3.85
N GLU A 68 13.43 -3.02 -3.98
CA GLU A 68 14.07 -2.15 -4.98
C GLU A 68 13.70 -2.58 -6.40
N LYS A 69 13.66 -3.90 -6.67
CA LYS A 69 13.23 -4.47 -7.94
C LYS A 69 11.78 -4.10 -8.25
N LEU A 70 10.85 -4.29 -7.32
CA LEU A 70 9.45 -3.91 -7.48
C LEU A 70 9.29 -2.41 -7.78
N SER A 71 10.00 -1.56 -7.03
CA SER A 71 10.01 -0.11 -7.27
C SER A 71 10.55 0.24 -8.65
N SER A 72 11.62 -0.42 -9.10
CA SER A 72 12.19 -0.20 -10.42
C SER A 72 11.22 -0.60 -11.53
N GLN A 73 10.53 -1.74 -11.40
CA GLN A 73 9.55 -2.20 -12.38
C GLN A 73 8.33 -1.29 -12.44
N ALA A 74 7.83 -0.81 -11.29
CA ALA A 74 6.76 0.18 -11.25
C ALA A 74 7.13 1.46 -12.01
N LYS A 75 8.40 1.92 -11.88
CA LYS A 75 8.91 3.06 -12.66
C LYS A 75 8.99 2.75 -14.16
N VAL A 76 9.38 1.54 -14.55
CA VAL A 76 9.42 1.14 -15.97
C VAL A 76 8.01 1.12 -16.57
N VAL A 77 7.01 0.61 -15.85
CA VAL A 77 5.62 0.64 -16.33
C VAL A 77 5.13 2.08 -16.42
N LYS A 78 5.42 2.93 -15.42
CA LYS A 78 5.10 4.36 -15.46
C LYS A 78 5.71 5.04 -16.69
N LEU A 79 6.99 4.78 -16.98
CA LEU A 79 7.67 5.33 -18.14
C LEU A 79 7.05 4.83 -19.46
N ALA A 80 6.67 3.54 -19.52
CA ALA A 80 5.99 2.98 -20.68
C ALA A 80 4.62 3.64 -20.93
N LEU A 81 3.91 4.01 -19.84
CA LEU A 81 2.67 4.79 -19.91
C LEU A 81 2.92 6.21 -20.40
N GLU A 82 3.96 6.89 -19.92
CA GLU A 82 4.30 8.26 -20.31
C GLU A 82 4.72 8.39 -21.79
N ILE A 83 5.28 7.32 -22.37
CA ILE A 83 5.75 7.28 -23.77
C ILE A 83 4.69 6.71 -24.72
N ASP A 84 3.55 6.25 -24.22
CA ASP A 84 2.48 5.58 -25.00
C ASP A 84 2.98 4.39 -25.86
N ASN A 85 4.02 3.69 -25.39
CA ASN A 85 4.59 2.56 -26.12
C ASN A 85 3.91 1.23 -25.71
N ALA A 86 2.90 0.83 -26.49
CA ALA A 86 2.11 -0.37 -26.22
C ALA A 86 2.93 -1.68 -26.16
N ALA A 87 3.98 -1.82 -26.97
CA ALA A 87 4.83 -3.01 -26.98
C ALA A 87 5.67 -3.12 -25.70
N MET A 88 6.25 -2.00 -25.26
CA MET A 88 6.97 -1.91 -24.00
C MET A 88 6.04 -2.12 -22.81
N LEU A 89 4.83 -1.54 -22.86
CA LEU A 89 3.83 -1.63 -21.79
C LEU A 89 3.44 -3.08 -21.48
N GLY A 90 3.17 -3.89 -22.50
CA GLY A 90 2.79 -5.30 -22.28
C GLY A 90 3.88 -6.12 -21.59
N THR A 91 5.15 -5.95 -22.00
CA THR A 91 6.28 -6.64 -21.35
C THR A 91 6.51 -6.17 -19.92
N ALA A 92 6.38 -4.87 -19.67
CA ALA A 92 6.53 -4.27 -18.36
C ALA A 92 5.43 -4.73 -17.40
N VAL A 93 4.17 -4.78 -17.87
CA VAL A 93 3.02 -5.27 -17.10
C VAL A 93 3.16 -6.75 -16.75
N ALA A 94 3.63 -7.59 -17.68
CA ALA A 94 3.89 -8.99 -17.37
C ALA A 94 4.96 -9.16 -16.28
N SER A 95 6.05 -8.39 -16.37
CA SER A 95 7.16 -8.44 -15.42
C SER A 95 6.80 -7.95 -14.02
N ILE A 96 6.01 -6.88 -13.91
CA ILE A 96 5.57 -6.34 -12.61
C ILE A 96 4.52 -7.22 -11.95
N SER A 97 3.69 -7.93 -12.72
CA SER A 97 2.60 -8.77 -12.18
C SER A 97 3.13 -9.87 -11.25
N GLU A 98 4.25 -10.50 -11.61
CA GLU A 98 4.88 -11.51 -10.76
C GLU A 98 5.37 -10.93 -9.43
N GLN A 99 5.99 -9.74 -9.46
CA GLN A 99 6.49 -9.08 -8.25
C GLN A 99 5.35 -8.55 -7.37
N ILE A 100 4.22 -8.16 -7.97
CA ILE A 100 3.02 -7.78 -7.24
C ILE A 100 2.46 -8.99 -6.48
N GLU A 101 2.34 -10.17 -7.10
CA GLU A 101 1.89 -11.38 -6.42
C GLU A 101 2.81 -11.75 -5.25
N TYR A 102 4.13 -11.67 -5.47
CA TYR A 102 5.12 -11.89 -4.42
C TYR A 102 4.93 -10.91 -3.25
N SER A 103 4.78 -9.62 -3.54
CA SER A 103 4.56 -8.61 -2.49
C SER A 103 3.25 -8.80 -1.75
N ARG A 104 2.19 -9.28 -2.42
CA ARG A 104 0.91 -9.64 -1.79
C ARG A 104 1.08 -10.80 -0.81
N LEU A 105 1.86 -11.83 -1.17
CA LEU A 105 2.19 -12.92 -0.26
C LEU A 105 2.93 -12.39 0.98
N ARG A 106 3.93 -11.52 0.80
CA ARG A 106 4.65 -10.90 1.93
C ARG A 106 3.76 -10.06 2.84
N LEU A 107 2.75 -9.40 2.28
CA LEU A 107 1.75 -8.68 3.07
C LEU A 107 0.89 -9.65 3.91
N SER A 108 0.50 -10.79 3.34
CA SER A 108 -0.23 -11.82 4.09
C SER A 108 0.59 -12.46 5.22
N GLU A 109 1.92 -12.46 5.12
CA GLU A 109 2.86 -12.86 6.19
C GLU A 109 2.99 -11.81 7.31
N GLY A 110 2.33 -10.65 7.19
CA GLY A 110 2.37 -9.55 8.16
C GLY A 110 3.49 -8.53 7.92
N LYS A 111 4.16 -8.55 6.77
CA LYS A 111 5.24 -7.59 6.46
C LYS A 111 4.70 -6.29 5.90
N HIS A 112 4.23 -5.41 6.79
CA HIS A 112 3.58 -4.15 6.41
C HIS A 112 4.46 -3.16 5.64
N GLU A 113 5.79 -3.27 5.71
CA GLU A 113 6.73 -2.45 4.92
C GLU A 113 6.52 -2.60 3.40
N TRP A 114 5.96 -3.73 2.96
CA TRP A 114 5.66 -4.01 1.55
C TRP A 114 4.43 -3.28 1.02
N PHE A 115 3.63 -2.67 1.90
CA PHE A 115 2.29 -2.20 1.56
C PHE A 115 2.31 -1.03 0.59
N GLY A 116 3.14 -0.01 0.87
CA GLY A 116 3.28 1.15 0.00
C GLY A 116 3.79 0.77 -1.40
N PRO A 117 4.93 0.05 -1.51
CA PRO A 117 5.45 -0.42 -2.79
C PRO A 117 4.46 -1.28 -3.58
N TRP A 118 3.77 -2.22 -2.92
CA TRP A 118 2.72 -3.04 -3.53
C TRP A 118 1.58 -2.18 -4.07
N MET A 119 1.07 -1.23 -3.28
CA MET A 119 -0.04 -0.37 -3.67
C MET A 119 0.30 0.44 -4.92
N ILE A 120 1.50 1.03 -4.97
CA ILE A 120 1.95 1.81 -6.13
C ILE A 120 2.07 0.91 -7.37
N ALA A 121 2.70 -0.26 -7.22
CA ALA A 121 2.87 -1.20 -8.32
C ALA A 121 1.52 -1.70 -8.87
N GLU A 122 0.58 -2.04 -8.00
CA GLU A 122 -0.74 -2.52 -8.38
C GLU A 122 -1.58 -1.41 -9.03
N ALA A 123 -1.51 -0.18 -8.53
CA ALA A 123 -2.19 0.97 -9.14
C ALA A 123 -1.66 1.24 -10.56
N VAL A 124 -0.34 1.23 -10.75
CA VAL A 124 0.28 1.43 -12.07
C VAL A 124 -0.04 0.26 -13.01
N ARG A 125 -0.08 -0.98 -12.51
CA ARG A 125 -0.48 -2.16 -13.28
C ARG A 125 -1.93 -2.04 -13.77
N ILE A 126 -2.86 -1.66 -12.89
CA ILE A 126 -4.28 -1.51 -13.24
C ILE A 126 -4.46 -0.43 -14.33
N GLU A 127 -3.79 0.70 -14.19
CA GLU A 127 -3.87 1.76 -15.21
C GLU A 127 -3.30 1.30 -16.55
N ALA A 128 -2.19 0.58 -16.54
CA ALA A 128 -1.63 -0.02 -17.74
C ALA A 128 -2.56 -1.04 -18.39
N LEU A 129 -3.17 -1.93 -17.60
CA LEU A 129 -4.15 -2.88 -18.10
C LEU A 129 -5.39 -2.18 -18.67
N ARG A 130 -5.80 -1.04 -18.09
CA ARG A 130 -6.92 -0.23 -18.58
C ARG A 130 -6.64 0.33 -19.97
N ILE A 131 -5.46 0.87 -20.21
CA ILE A 131 -5.04 1.37 -21.53
C ILE A 131 -4.92 0.23 -22.55
N MET A 132 -4.43 -0.94 -22.12
CA MET A 132 -4.29 -2.11 -22.98
C MET A 132 -5.62 -2.82 -23.30
N ALA A 133 -6.70 -2.54 -22.56
CA ALA A 133 -7.97 -3.22 -22.70
C ALA A 133 -8.75 -2.72 -23.92
N ALA A 134 -8.60 -3.40 -25.06
CA ALA A 134 -9.33 -3.09 -26.29
C ALA A 134 -10.75 -3.69 -26.35
N ASN A 135 -11.03 -4.74 -25.57
CA ASN A 135 -12.27 -5.52 -25.65
C ASN A 135 -13.17 -5.28 -24.42
N PRO A 136 -14.51 -5.31 -24.54
CA PRO A 136 -15.43 -5.13 -23.41
C PRO A 136 -15.24 -6.19 -22.32
N ARG A 137 -14.89 -7.43 -22.71
CA ARG A 137 -14.51 -8.49 -21.77
C ARG A 137 -13.23 -8.18 -21.00
N ALA A 138 -12.25 -7.55 -21.66
CA ALA A 138 -11.00 -7.15 -21.01
C ALA A 138 -11.25 -6.00 -20.03
N LEU A 139 -12.08 -5.03 -20.41
CA LEU A 139 -12.50 -3.94 -19.51
C LEU A 139 -13.19 -4.47 -18.26
N ALA A 140 -14.15 -5.37 -18.39
CA ALA A 140 -14.82 -6.00 -17.25
C ALA A 140 -13.85 -6.77 -16.34
N ALA A 141 -12.81 -7.39 -16.90
CA ALA A 141 -11.77 -8.04 -16.12
C ALA A 141 -10.92 -7.02 -15.33
N VAL A 142 -10.55 -5.89 -15.95
CA VAL A 142 -9.82 -4.81 -15.27
C VAL A 142 -10.65 -4.16 -14.16
N GLU A 143 -11.96 -3.99 -14.37
CA GLU A 143 -12.87 -3.50 -13.33
C GLU A 143 -12.92 -4.44 -12.13
N ARG A 144 -13.00 -5.75 -12.37
CA ARG A 144 -12.95 -6.77 -11.32
C ARG A 144 -11.63 -6.72 -10.55
N GLU A 145 -10.50 -6.60 -11.25
CA GLU A 145 -9.18 -6.43 -10.62
C GLU A 145 -9.10 -5.14 -9.80
N THR A 146 -9.67 -4.04 -10.30
CA THR A 146 -9.73 -2.76 -9.59
C THR A 146 -10.55 -2.87 -8.30
N LEU A 147 -11.69 -3.57 -8.35
CA LEU A 147 -12.51 -3.83 -7.17
C LEU A 147 -11.75 -4.71 -6.16
N ASN A 148 -11.11 -5.78 -6.64
CA ASN A 148 -10.29 -6.66 -5.80
C ASN A 148 -9.15 -5.89 -5.12
N PHE A 149 -8.47 -5.01 -5.85
CA PHE A 149 -7.44 -4.13 -5.29
C PHE A 149 -7.97 -3.25 -4.15
N ARG A 150 -9.13 -2.62 -4.32
CA ARG A 150 -9.78 -1.81 -3.27
C ARG A 150 -10.11 -2.63 -2.03
N ILE A 151 -10.69 -3.83 -2.21
CA ILE A 151 -10.97 -4.75 -1.10
C ILE A 151 -9.68 -5.14 -0.39
N ASN A 152 -8.61 -5.44 -1.13
CA ASN A 152 -7.34 -5.83 -0.54
C ASN A 152 -6.70 -4.70 0.27
N ILE A 153 -6.76 -3.45 -0.22
CA ILE A 153 -6.36 -2.27 0.56
C ILE A 153 -7.14 -2.23 1.88
N LEU A 154 -8.47 -2.37 1.83
CA LEU A 154 -9.31 -2.34 3.02
C LEU A 154 -9.00 -3.49 3.98
N ASN A 155 -8.71 -4.68 3.48
CA ASN A 155 -8.32 -5.82 4.32
C ASN A 155 -6.99 -5.54 5.07
N HIS A 156 -6.06 -4.84 4.44
CA HIS A 156 -4.74 -4.58 5.01
C HIS A 156 -4.73 -3.35 5.93
N VAL A 157 -5.52 -2.32 5.59
CA VAL A 157 -5.60 -1.06 6.33
C VAL A 157 -6.72 -1.07 7.38
N GLY A 158 -7.71 -1.96 7.23
CA GLY A 158 -8.90 -2.03 8.08
C GLY A 158 -8.57 -2.22 9.55
N VAL A 159 -7.59 -3.08 9.87
CA VAL A 159 -7.13 -3.28 11.26
C VAL A 159 -6.54 -1.99 11.84
N PHE A 160 -5.76 -1.24 11.05
CA PHE A 160 -5.20 0.04 11.47
C PHE A 160 -6.27 1.13 11.64
N LEU A 161 -7.29 1.15 10.77
CA LEU A 161 -8.41 2.10 10.88
C LEU A 161 -9.26 1.82 12.12
N ILE A 162 -9.47 0.54 12.45
CA ILE A 162 -10.26 0.14 13.62
C ILE A 162 -9.53 0.47 14.93
N THR A 163 -8.20 0.34 14.95
CA THR A 163 -7.36 0.57 16.13
C THR A 163 -6.90 2.02 16.30
N SER A 164 -7.11 2.88 15.30
CA SER A 164 -6.78 4.32 15.40
C SER A 164 -7.74 5.01 16.38
N MET A 165 -7.19 5.79 17.32
CA MET A 165 -7.95 6.42 18.40
C MET A 165 -9.08 7.35 17.91
N ASP A 166 -8.96 7.90 16.70
CA ASP A 166 -9.98 8.72 16.05
C ASP A 166 -10.66 7.96 14.92
N ASN A 167 -11.27 6.81 15.21
CA ASN A 167 -12.02 6.06 14.21
C ASN A 167 -13.40 6.71 13.97
N PRO A 168 -13.65 7.30 12.78
CA PRO A 168 -14.94 7.92 12.48
C PRO A 168 -16.10 6.93 12.55
N TRP A 169 -15.84 5.63 12.32
CA TRP A 169 -16.87 4.59 12.43
C TRP A 169 -17.27 4.31 13.88
N VAL A 170 -16.34 4.48 14.84
CA VAL A 170 -16.67 4.40 16.26
C VAL A 170 -17.49 5.63 16.67
N GLN A 171 -17.13 6.82 16.20
CA GLN A 171 -17.93 8.03 16.44
C GLN A 171 -19.36 7.92 15.86
N ILE A 172 -19.50 7.35 14.66
CA ILE A 172 -20.82 7.09 14.05
C ILE A 172 -21.58 6.01 14.84
N ALA A 173 -20.92 4.93 15.26
CA ALA A 173 -21.55 3.89 16.08
C ALA A 173 -22.00 4.42 17.45
N ASP A 174 -21.16 5.21 18.12
CA ASP A 174 -21.47 5.87 19.39
C ASP A 174 -22.61 6.90 19.23
N PHE A 175 -22.71 7.57 18.09
CA PHE A 175 -23.84 8.43 17.76
C PHE A 175 -25.15 7.64 17.57
N VAL A 176 -25.11 6.54 16.81
CA VAL A 176 -26.28 5.66 16.61
C VAL A 176 -26.74 5.05 17.94
N ASP A 177 -25.80 4.71 18.81
CA ASP A 177 -26.09 4.19 20.15
C ASP A 177 -26.43 5.29 21.18
N GLY A 178 -26.47 6.56 20.77
CA GLY A 178 -26.84 7.70 21.62
C GLY A 178 -25.82 8.03 22.71
N ARG A 179 -24.59 7.52 22.60
CA ARG A 179 -23.49 7.73 23.55
C ARG A 179 -22.67 8.98 23.26
N ASN A 180 -22.66 9.46 22.02
CA ASN A 180 -21.96 10.69 21.65
C ASN A 180 -22.72 11.49 20.56
N GLU A 181 -23.01 12.77 20.82
CA GLU A 181 -23.67 13.69 19.87
C GLU A 181 -22.68 14.57 19.08
N ASP A 182 -21.37 14.43 19.28
CA ASP A 182 -20.31 15.25 18.66
C ASP A 182 -20.32 15.22 17.11
N VAL A 183 -20.87 14.14 16.52
CA VAL A 183 -21.09 14.03 15.06
C VAL A 183 -22.05 15.11 14.56
N LEU A 184 -23.07 15.48 15.35
CA LEU A 184 -24.01 16.55 14.99
C LEU A 184 -23.35 17.94 15.02
N LEU A 185 -22.41 18.16 15.96
CA LEU A 185 -21.60 19.38 16.00
C LEU A 185 -20.71 19.48 14.76
N SER A 186 -20.14 18.36 14.32
CA SER A 186 -19.33 18.29 13.10
C SER A 186 -20.15 18.53 11.82
N LEU A 187 -21.43 18.14 11.80
CA LEU A 187 -22.36 18.40 10.70
C LEU A 187 -22.86 19.85 10.64
N ARG A 188 -22.86 20.56 11.77
CA ARG A 188 -23.26 21.98 11.84
C ARG A 188 -22.38 22.89 10.98
N ASP A 189 -21.09 22.54 10.84
CA ASP A 189 -20.13 23.32 10.06
C ASP A 189 -20.10 22.94 8.57
N VAL A 190 -20.81 21.87 8.17
CA VAL A 190 -20.97 21.48 6.77
C VAL A 190 -22.05 22.35 6.13
N LYS A 191 -21.66 23.55 5.66
CA LYS A 191 -22.50 24.51 4.91
C LYS A 191 -23.13 23.97 3.61
N VAL A 192 -22.95 22.69 3.27
CA VAL A 192 -23.42 22.08 2.02
C VAL A 192 -24.94 21.85 2.02
N LEU A 193 -25.60 21.78 3.19
CA LEU A 193 -27.05 21.55 3.26
C LEU A 193 -27.90 22.84 3.36
N GLN A 194 -27.31 24.01 3.61
CA GLN A 194 -28.07 25.28 3.71
C GLN A 194 -28.28 25.99 2.36
N VAL A 195 -27.59 25.59 1.29
CA VAL A 195 -27.74 26.21 -0.04
C VAL A 195 -29.05 25.80 -0.74
N ALA A 196 -29.70 24.73 -0.28
CA ALA A 196 -30.98 24.28 -0.84
C ALA A 196 -32.16 25.20 -0.46
N ASP A 197 -32.13 25.88 0.69
CA ASP A 197 -33.25 26.73 1.13
C ASP A 197 -33.14 28.19 0.63
N ASP A 198 -31.94 28.70 0.39
CA ASP A 198 -31.75 30.09 -0.06
C ASP A 198 -32.02 30.30 -1.56
N THR A 199 -32.06 29.23 -2.36
CA THR A 199 -32.43 29.30 -3.78
C THR A 199 -33.96 29.28 -3.98
N ALA A 200 -34.73 28.72 -3.04
CA ALA A 200 -36.18 28.71 -3.09
C ALA A 200 -36.82 30.07 -2.75
N VAL A 201 -36.20 30.86 -1.87
CA VAL A 201 -36.77 32.15 -1.42
C VAL A 201 -36.53 33.28 -2.43
N LYS A 202 -35.46 33.23 -3.23
CA LYS A 202 -35.19 34.23 -4.27
C LYS A 202 -36.01 34.03 -5.55
N SER A 203 -36.42 32.80 -5.86
CA SER A 203 -37.22 32.50 -7.06
C SER A 203 -38.69 33.00 -6.95
N LYS A 204 -39.22 33.17 -5.73
CA LYS A 204 -40.62 33.60 -5.51
C LYS A 204 -40.84 35.12 -5.47
N ARG A 205 -39.77 35.95 -5.50
CA ARG A 205 -39.88 37.42 -5.46
C ARG A 205 -39.68 38.13 -6.81
N GLN A 206 -39.31 37.41 -7.87
CA GLN A 206 -39.13 38.00 -9.21
C GLN A 206 -40.27 37.70 -10.21
N ALA A 207 -41.29 36.93 -9.82
CA ALA A 207 -42.43 36.60 -10.70
C ALA A 207 -43.60 37.60 -10.63
N ALA A 208 -43.45 38.74 -9.95
CA ALA A 208 -44.51 39.74 -9.79
C ALA A 208 -44.03 41.16 -10.15
N SER A 209 -43.40 41.33 -11.31
CA SER A 209 -43.34 42.66 -11.95
C SER A 209 -42.96 42.52 -13.43
N HIS A 210 -43.77 43.14 -14.28
CA HIS A 210 -43.58 43.38 -15.71
C HIS A 210 -43.97 42.28 -16.69
N GLY A 211 -45.22 42.40 -17.15
CA GLY A 211 -45.59 42.04 -18.51
C GLY A 211 -45.31 43.16 -19.52
N ALA A 212 -45.47 42.76 -20.79
CA ALA A 212 -45.60 43.52 -22.03
C ALA A 212 -44.32 43.83 -22.85
N SER A 213 -44.03 42.95 -23.82
CA SER A 213 -44.00 43.17 -25.29
C SER A 213 -42.84 42.35 -25.92
N THR A 214 -43.04 41.30 -26.73
CA THR A 214 -43.53 41.18 -28.12
C THR A 214 -42.37 40.83 -29.08
N LEU A 215 -42.45 39.63 -29.69
CA LEU A 215 -41.80 39.11 -30.93
C LEU A 215 -40.26 39.04 -30.93
N GLU A 216 -39.55 38.01 -31.44
CA GLU A 216 -39.81 36.97 -32.43
C GLU A 216 -38.68 35.91 -32.33
N SER A 217 -38.88 34.73 -32.96
CA SER A 217 -37.86 33.71 -33.36
C SER A 217 -37.03 33.01 -32.25
N GLU A 218 -36.66 31.72 -32.29
CA GLU A 218 -36.90 30.54 -33.12
C GLU A 218 -36.22 29.38 -32.36
N SER A 219 -36.72 28.15 -32.52
CA SER A 219 -35.96 26.89 -32.36
C SER A 219 -35.68 26.31 -30.95
N THR A 220 -36.39 25.19 -30.72
CA THR A 220 -35.85 23.87 -30.31
C THR A 220 -35.37 23.64 -28.87
N SER A 221 -36.26 22.98 -28.12
CA SER A 221 -36.05 21.72 -27.40
C SER A 221 -34.81 21.53 -26.52
N SER A 222 -35.07 21.24 -25.24
CA SER A 222 -34.73 19.97 -24.58
C SER A 222 -34.23 20.19 -23.16
N GLU A 223 -35.08 19.77 -22.22
CA GLU A 223 -34.78 19.22 -20.89
C GLU A 223 -33.33 19.31 -20.39
N ALA A 224 -33.05 20.36 -19.60
CA ALA A 224 -31.92 20.35 -18.67
C ALA A 224 -32.39 19.80 -17.32
N SER A 225 -32.45 18.48 -17.21
CA SER A 225 -32.51 17.78 -15.91
C SER A 225 -31.19 18.04 -15.17
N THR A 226 -31.19 19.04 -14.29
CA THR A 226 -30.04 19.34 -13.43
C THR A 226 -30.09 18.42 -12.22
N VAL A 227 -29.58 17.20 -12.40
CA VAL A 227 -29.29 16.28 -11.31
C VAL A 227 -28.11 16.86 -10.52
N ILE A 228 -28.37 17.29 -9.29
CA ILE A 228 -27.38 17.73 -8.32
C ILE A 228 -26.50 16.53 -7.97
N ALA A 229 -25.24 16.55 -8.41
CA ALA A 229 -24.26 15.52 -8.06
C ALA A 229 -23.83 15.66 -6.59
N PRO A 230 -23.85 14.58 -5.79
CA PRO A 230 -23.25 14.58 -4.46
C PRO A 230 -21.72 14.69 -4.55
N ALA A 231 -21.12 15.32 -3.54
CA ALA A 231 -19.69 15.64 -3.44
C ALA A 231 -18.79 14.48 -3.91
N ALA A 232 -18.01 14.76 -4.96
CA ALA A 232 -17.07 13.82 -5.56
C ALA A 232 -15.93 13.49 -4.57
N TRP A 233 -15.86 12.23 -4.17
CA TRP A 233 -14.63 11.60 -3.67
C TRP A 233 -13.50 11.70 -4.72
N PRO A 234 -12.21 11.67 -4.34
CA PRO A 234 -11.09 12.09 -5.19
C PRO A 234 -10.69 11.09 -6.30
N PHE A 235 -11.55 10.15 -6.69
CA PHE A 235 -11.29 9.26 -7.82
C PHE A 235 -12.08 9.71 -9.05
N PRO A 236 -11.48 9.72 -10.25
CA PRO A 236 -12.16 10.13 -11.45
C PRO A 236 -13.28 9.14 -11.78
N THR A 237 -14.53 9.57 -11.61
CA THR A 237 -15.68 8.92 -12.21
C THR A 237 -15.67 9.23 -13.70
N SER A 238 -15.26 8.26 -14.52
CA SER A 238 -15.37 8.39 -15.96
C SER A 238 -16.85 8.36 -16.34
N LEU A 239 -17.42 9.54 -16.57
CA LEU A 239 -18.64 9.71 -17.34
C LEU A 239 -18.22 9.98 -18.78
N ARG A 240 -18.46 9.04 -19.68
CA ARG A 240 -18.67 9.30 -21.12
C ARG A 240 -19.30 8.09 -21.81
N PRO A 241 -20.01 8.35 -22.93
CA PRO A 241 -21.39 7.93 -23.19
C PRO A 241 -21.53 6.49 -23.66
#